data_AF-A0A1C5X2C1-F1
#
_entry.id   AF-A0A1C5X2C1-F1
#
_cell.length_a   1.000
_cell.length_b   1.000
_cell.length_c   1.000
_cell.angle_alpha   90.00
_cell.angle_beta   90.00
_cell.angle_gamma   90.00
#
_symmetry.space_group_name_H-M   'P 1'
#
loop_
_entity.id
_entity.type
_entity.pdbx_description
1 polymer ?
#
loop_
_entity_poly.entity_id
_entity_poly.type
_entity_poly.pdbx_seq_one_letter_code
_entity_poly.pdbx_strand_id
1 'polypeptide(L)'
;MDIVERKKLVIKLLSAAKKATLEEVEQIKKEKNPTLEFIYKHVRNYVLSKFLLPPDCEAEDLKELAALSLAKTMKLDKDVIRNLDQATPCDHATSESTKKVLLLYAVQKDLELSPSPERLAKVTNLKELSAYVFEALQ
;
A
#
# COMPACT_ATOMS: atom_id res chain seq x y z
N MET A 1 21.62 -2.62 -19.77
CA MET A 1 20.45 -3.42 -19.37
C MET A 1 19.42 -3.34 -20.46
N ASP A 2 19.10 -4.48 -21.08
CA ASP A 2 18.12 -4.53 -22.16
C ASP A 2 16.67 -4.37 -21.62
N ILE A 3 15.69 -4.25 -22.52
CA ILE A 3 14.27 -4.08 -22.16
C ILE A 3 13.69 -5.32 -21.47
N VAL A 4 14.15 -6.51 -21.83
CA VAL A 4 13.70 -7.80 -21.27
C VAL A 4 14.18 -7.97 -19.83
N GLU A 5 15.43 -7.62 -19.55
CA GLU A 5 16.01 -7.62 -18.20
C GLU A 5 15.26 -6.66 -17.27
N ARG A 6 14.97 -5.44 -17.75
CA ARG A 6 14.15 -4.45 -17.02
C ARG A 6 12.77 -5.00 -16.68
N LYS A 7 12.08 -5.59 -17.67
CA LYS A 7 10.75 -6.20 -17.46
C LYS A 7 10.79 -7.30 -16.39
N LYS A 8 11.77 -8.21 -16.45
CA LYS A 8 11.94 -9.28 -15.45
C LYS A 8 12.17 -8.72 -14.04
N LEU A 9 12.97 -7.66 -13.92
CA LEU A 9 13.23 -6.99 -12.63
C LEU A 9 11.94 -6.39 -12.05
N VAL A 10 11.15 -5.68 -12.88
CA VAL A 10 9.89 -5.07 -12.44
C VAL A 10 8.88 -6.14 -12.03
N ILE A 11 8.72 -7.22 -12.81
CA ILE A 11 7.85 -8.34 -12.44
C ILE A 11 8.24 -8.93 -11.09
N LYS A 12 9.54 -9.19 -10.88
CA LYS A 12 10.05 -9.72 -9.62
C LYS A 12 9.76 -8.77 -8.45
N LEU A 13 9.95 -7.47 -8.65
CA LEU A 13 9.66 -6.44 -7.65
C LEU A 13 8.17 -6.41 -7.29
N LEU A 14 7.29 -6.37 -8.28
CA LEU A 14 5.83 -6.34 -8.07
C LEU A 14 5.33 -7.61 -7.39
N SER A 15 5.86 -8.78 -7.78
CA SER A 15 5.53 -10.06 -7.16
C SER A 15 5.98 -10.12 -5.69
N ALA A 16 7.19 -9.64 -5.39
CA ALA A 16 7.69 -9.58 -4.02
C ALA A 16 6.86 -8.62 -3.15
N ALA A 17 6.52 -7.44 -3.68
CA ALA A 17 5.66 -6.48 -3.00
C ALA A 17 4.27 -7.06 -2.71
N LYS A 18 3.65 -7.72 -3.69
CA LYS A 18 2.37 -8.40 -3.50
C LYS A 18 2.44 -9.47 -2.41
N LYS A 19 3.49 -10.29 -2.42
CA LYS A 19 3.71 -11.31 -1.39
C LYS A 19 3.84 -10.66 0.00
N ALA A 20 4.67 -9.63 0.14
CA ALA A 20 4.84 -8.92 1.40
C ALA A 20 3.51 -8.31 1.90
N THR A 21 2.72 -7.67 1.03
CA THR A 21 1.41 -7.14 1.43
C THR A 21 0.45 -8.20 1.95
N LEU A 22 0.45 -9.40 1.34
CA LEU A 22 -0.38 -10.51 1.80
C LEU A 22 0.10 -11.07 3.13
N GLU A 23 1.41 -11.18 3.33
CA GLU A 23 1.99 -11.62 4.60
C GLU A 23 1.58 -10.69 5.75
N GLU A 24 1.64 -9.37 5.56
CA GLU A 24 1.24 -8.40 6.59
C GLU A 24 -0.26 -8.49 6.92
N VAL A 25 -1.12 -8.68 5.92
CA VAL A 25 -2.56 -8.91 6.11
C VAL A 25 -2.82 -10.19 6.93
N GLU A 26 -2.11 -11.27 6.60
CA GLU A 26 -2.22 -12.54 7.32
C GLU A 26 -1.75 -12.42 8.78
N GLN A 27 -0.68 -11.65 9.05
CA GLN A 27 -0.24 -11.40 10.42
C GLN A 27 -1.31 -10.65 11.23
N ILE A 28 -1.90 -9.60 10.64
CA ILE A 28 -2.97 -8.82 11.29
C ILE A 28 -4.18 -9.70 11.58
N LYS A 29 -4.62 -10.53 10.62
CA LYS A 29 -5.80 -11.40 10.78
C LYS A 29 -5.61 -12.56 11.77
N LYS A 30 -4.37 -13.04 11.93
CA LYS A 30 -4.07 -14.18 12.82
C LYS A 30 -3.99 -13.79 14.29
N GLU A 31 -3.65 -12.54 14.57
CA GLU A 31 -3.53 -12.06 15.94
C GLU A 31 -4.92 -11.82 16.54
N LYS A 32 -5.21 -12.50 17.65
CA LYS A 32 -6.53 -12.45 18.30
C LYS A 32 -6.70 -11.24 19.19
N ASN A 33 -5.60 -10.79 19.81
CA ASN A 33 -5.59 -9.65 20.73
C ASN A 33 -4.45 -8.70 20.36
N PRO A 34 -4.49 -8.07 19.18
CA PRO A 34 -3.40 -7.23 18.73
C PRO A 34 -3.28 -6.01 19.65
N THR A 35 -2.06 -5.50 19.82
CA THR A 35 -1.85 -4.17 20.40
C THR A 35 -1.87 -3.12 19.29
N LEU A 36 -2.10 -1.85 19.63
CA LEU A 36 -2.00 -0.77 18.66
C LEU A 36 -0.58 -0.68 18.03
N GLU A 37 0.46 -0.98 18.81
CA GLU A 37 1.85 -1.04 18.32
C GLU A 37 2.04 -2.17 17.28
N PHE A 38 1.46 -3.34 17.54
CA PHE A 38 1.45 -4.46 16.60
C PHE A 38 0.75 -4.06 15.29
N ILE A 39 -0.45 -3.50 15.38
CA ILE A 39 -1.19 -3.03 14.20
C ILE A 39 -0.38 -1.98 13.44
N TYR A 40 0.19 -1.00 14.14
CA TYR A 40 0.98 0.06 13.51
C TYR A 40 2.16 -0.49 12.72
N LYS A 41 2.93 -1.42 13.29
CA LYS A 41 4.05 -2.07 12.62
C LYS A 41 3.60 -2.76 11.32
N HIS A 42 2.55 -3.57 11.39
CA HIS A 42 2.09 -4.37 10.24
C HIS A 42 1.38 -3.50 9.18
N VAL A 43 0.60 -2.50 9.59
CA VAL A 43 -0.01 -1.51 8.68
C VAL A 43 1.07 -0.70 7.97
N ARG A 44 2.11 -0.24 8.67
CA ARG A 44 3.24 0.48 8.06
C ARG A 44 3.92 -0.38 7.00
N ASN A 45 4.28 -1.62 7.32
CA ASN A 45 4.91 -2.53 6.37
C ASN A 45 4.03 -2.85 5.16
N TYR A 46 2.72 -3.02 5.39
CA TYR A 46 1.74 -3.20 4.33
C TYR A 46 1.74 -1.99 3.39
N VAL A 47 1.63 -0.77 3.93
CA VAL A 47 1.58 0.47 3.13
C VAL A 47 2.87 0.64 2.33
N LEU A 48 4.03 0.49 2.96
CA LEU A 48 5.32 0.60 2.27
C LEU A 48 5.44 -0.42 1.13
N SER A 49 5.06 -1.67 1.38
CA SER A 49 5.07 -2.72 0.35
C SER A 49 4.11 -2.41 -0.79
N LYS A 50 2.87 -1.98 -0.49
CA LYS A 50 1.85 -1.61 -1.48
C LYS A 50 2.31 -0.43 -2.35
N PHE A 51 3.06 0.50 -1.74
CA PHE A 51 3.61 1.67 -2.41
C PHE A 51 5.00 1.44 -3.02
N LEU A 52 5.52 0.20 -2.96
CA LEU A 52 6.86 -0.17 -3.42
C LEU A 52 7.97 0.62 -2.72
N LEU A 53 7.76 1.18 -1.54
CA LEU A 53 8.74 1.96 -0.79
C LEU A 53 9.65 1.05 0.04
N PRO A 54 10.89 1.48 0.33
CA PRO A 54 11.80 0.69 1.14
C PRO A 54 11.40 0.74 2.64
N PRO A 55 11.79 -0.26 3.45
CA PRO A 55 11.34 -0.38 4.84
C PRO A 55 11.87 0.73 5.78
N ASP A 56 12.99 1.35 5.41
CA ASP A 56 13.64 2.49 6.06
C ASP A 56 13.08 3.85 5.60
N CYS A 57 11.93 3.87 4.93
CA CYS A 57 11.25 5.11 4.57
C CYS A 57 10.68 5.80 5.83
N GLU A 58 11.22 6.96 6.19
CA GLU A 58 10.83 7.71 7.40
C GLU A 58 9.51 8.49 7.25
N ALA A 59 8.91 8.51 6.07
CA ALA A 59 7.66 9.25 5.83
C ALA A 59 6.48 8.59 6.54
N GLU A 60 5.70 9.39 7.26
CA GLU A 60 4.52 8.94 8.02
C GLU A 60 3.19 9.44 7.44
N ASP A 61 3.23 10.54 6.67
CA ASP A 61 2.06 11.11 6.02
C ASP A 61 1.70 10.31 4.75
N LEU A 62 0.42 9.98 4.59
CA LEU A 62 -0.06 9.16 3.47
C LEU A 62 0.02 9.88 2.13
N LYS A 63 -0.10 11.22 2.09
CA LYS A 63 0.10 11.98 0.85
C LYS A 63 1.57 12.00 0.47
N GLU A 64 2.47 12.20 1.43
CA GLU A 64 3.91 12.12 1.18
C GLU A 64 4.33 10.73 0.68
N LEU A 65 3.88 9.68 1.35
CA LEU A 65 4.09 8.29 0.93
C LEU A 65 3.54 8.03 -0.49
N ALA A 66 2.36 8.58 -0.81
CA ALA A 66 1.79 8.49 -2.15
C ALA A 66 2.65 9.22 -3.20
N ALA A 67 3.17 10.42 -2.88
CA ALA A 67 4.08 11.17 -3.73
C ALA A 67 5.36 10.39 -4.02
N LEU A 68 6.01 9.86 -2.98
CA LEU A 68 7.21 9.05 -3.09
C LEU A 68 6.97 7.80 -3.94
N SER A 69 5.82 7.15 -3.75
CA SER A 69 5.42 6.00 -4.54
C SER A 69 5.23 6.36 -6.02
N LEU A 70 4.56 7.48 -6.32
CA LEU A 70 4.41 7.98 -7.68
C LEU A 70 5.78 8.23 -8.33
N ALA A 71 6.65 8.97 -7.65
CA ALA A 71 8.01 9.25 -8.12
C ALA A 71 8.79 7.96 -8.41
N LYS A 72 8.65 6.93 -7.56
CA LYS A 72 9.27 5.63 -7.78
C LYS A 72 8.69 4.91 -8.99
N THR A 73 7.38 4.85 -9.13
CA THR A 73 6.72 4.20 -10.28
C THR A 73 7.05 4.87 -11.61
N MET A 74 7.19 6.21 -11.65
CA MET A 74 7.59 6.92 -12.86
C MET A 74 9.01 6.56 -13.34
N LYS A 75 9.91 6.23 -12.41
CA LYS A 75 11.28 5.77 -12.73
C LYS A 75 11.33 4.33 -13.25
N LEU A 76 10.28 3.53 -13.04
CA LEU A 76 10.23 2.10 -13.39
C LEU A 76 9.74 1.81 -14.83
N ASP A 77 9.55 2.86 -15.64
CA ASP A 77 9.06 2.83 -17.03
C ASP A 77 7.57 2.46 -17.15
N LYS A 78 6.76 3.43 -17.59
CA LYS A 78 5.28 3.33 -17.60
C LYS A 78 4.79 2.19 -18.50
N ASP A 79 5.50 1.91 -19.60
CA ASP A 79 5.10 0.88 -20.56
C ASP A 79 5.29 -0.55 -20.01
N VAL A 80 6.19 -0.73 -19.05
CA VAL A 80 6.40 -2.02 -18.38
C VAL A 80 5.32 -2.27 -17.34
N ILE A 81 4.93 -1.24 -16.58
CA ILE A 81 3.89 -1.34 -15.55
C ILE A 81 2.51 -1.55 -16.20
N ARG A 82 2.16 -0.77 -17.22
CA ARG A 82 0.83 -0.78 -17.87
C ARG A 82 0.46 -2.13 -18.48
N ASN A 83 1.45 -2.88 -19.00
CA ASN A 83 1.24 -4.21 -19.55
C ASN A 83 1.12 -5.32 -18.48
N LEU A 84 1.57 -5.06 -17.25
CA LEU A 84 1.49 -6.00 -16.13
C LEU A 84 0.27 -5.73 -15.24
N ASP A 85 -0.23 -4.50 -15.24
CA ASP A 85 -1.37 -4.02 -14.44
C ASP A 85 -2.76 -4.37 -15.00
N GLN A 86 -2.89 -5.38 -15.88
CA GLN A 86 -4.20 -5.91 -16.32
C GLN A 86 -5.07 -6.47 -15.17
N ALA A 87 -4.64 -6.35 -13.91
CA ALA A 87 -5.41 -6.68 -12.72
C ALA A 87 -5.95 -5.47 -11.92
N THR A 88 -5.59 -4.21 -12.19
CA THR A 88 -6.24 -3.05 -11.53
C THR A 88 -6.03 -1.76 -12.32
N PRO A 89 -7.08 -1.02 -12.71
CA PRO A 89 -6.94 0.19 -13.51
C PRO A 89 -6.39 1.35 -12.63
N CYS A 90 -5.06 1.51 -12.58
CA CYS A 90 -4.40 2.70 -12.04
C CYS A 90 -4.11 3.76 -13.11
N ASP A 91 -4.84 3.75 -14.24
CA ASP A 91 -4.41 4.46 -15.46
C ASP A 91 -4.89 5.93 -15.59
N HIS A 92 -5.55 6.53 -14.57
CA HIS A 92 -5.97 7.96 -14.65
C HIS A 92 -5.85 8.75 -13.32
N ALA A 93 -5.11 8.22 -12.35
CA ALA A 93 -5.02 8.78 -11.00
C ALA A 93 -3.76 9.65 -10.82
N THR A 94 -3.63 10.74 -11.59
CA THR A 94 -2.47 11.67 -11.51
C THR A 94 -2.55 12.63 -10.31
N SER A 95 -2.88 12.14 -9.11
CA SER A 95 -2.74 12.91 -7.88
C SER A 95 -2.41 12.01 -6.68
N GLU A 96 -1.62 12.51 -5.73
CA GLU A 96 -1.37 11.79 -4.46
C GLU A 96 -2.68 11.41 -3.77
N SER A 97 -3.69 12.28 -3.90
CA SER A 97 -5.04 12.09 -3.37
C SER A 97 -5.72 10.82 -3.89
N THR A 98 -5.66 10.55 -5.20
CA THR A 98 -6.28 9.34 -5.75
C THR A 98 -5.56 8.08 -5.30
N LYS A 99 -4.23 8.11 -5.24
CA LYS A 99 -3.42 6.97 -4.76
C LYS A 99 -3.66 6.69 -3.28
N LYS A 100 -3.83 7.75 -2.47
CA LYS A 100 -4.28 7.64 -1.08
C LYS A 100 -5.65 6.97 -0.99
N VAL A 101 -6.64 7.41 -1.76
CA VAL A 101 -7.98 6.81 -1.75
C VAL A 101 -7.93 5.33 -2.13
N LEU A 102 -7.16 4.97 -3.17
CA LEU A 102 -6.98 3.57 -3.58
C LEU A 102 -6.27 2.74 -2.50
N LEU A 103 -5.28 3.32 -1.79
CA LEU A 103 -4.65 2.67 -0.65
C LEU A 103 -5.68 2.36 0.44
N LEU A 104 -6.48 3.35 0.85
CA LEU A 104 -7.46 3.19 1.91
C LEU A 104 -8.53 2.14 1.54
N TYR A 105 -8.97 2.14 0.27
CA TYR A 105 -9.86 1.10 -0.25
C TYR A 105 -9.22 -0.28 -0.24
N ALA A 106 -7.94 -0.39 -0.61
CA ALA A 106 -7.20 -1.64 -0.57
C ALA A 106 -7.03 -2.17 0.87
N VAL A 107 -6.76 -1.28 1.84
CA VAL A 107 -6.70 -1.66 3.27
C VAL A 107 -8.03 -2.25 3.71
N GLN A 108 -9.15 -1.58 3.44
CA GLN A 108 -10.49 -2.11 3.78
C GLN A 108 -10.76 -3.47 3.15
N LYS A 109 -10.46 -3.60 1.86
CA LYS A 109 -10.74 -4.82 1.11
C LYS A 109 -9.85 -5.98 1.57
N ASP A 110 -8.55 -5.77 1.70
CA ASP A 110 -7.59 -6.82 2.01
C ASP A 110 -7.73 -7.30 3.47
N LEU A 111 -8.03 -6.39 4.40
CA LEU A 111 -8.28 -6.69 5.81
C LEU A 111 -9.75 -7.03 6.12
N GLU A 112 -10.64 -7.01 5.12
CA GLU A 112 -12.09 -7.29 5.26
C GLU A 112 -12.79 -6.39 6.31
N LEU A 113 -12.38 -5.12 6.37
CA LEU A 113 -12.94 -4.15 7.31
C LEU A 113 -14.28 -3.62 6.82
N SER A 114 -15.17 -3.31 7.76
CA SER A 114 -16.45 -2.67 7.44
C SER A 114 -16.25 -1.31 6.76
N PRO A 115 -17.00 -1.01 5.68
CA PRO A 115 -16.87 0.26 4.97
C PRO A 115 -17.19 1.45 5.88
N SER A 116 -16.22 2.34 6.08
CA SER A 116 -16.43 3.63 6.75
C SER A 116 -15.76 4.78 5.97
N PRO A 117 -16.42 5.28 4.91
CA PRO A 117 -15.87 6.35 4.07
C PRO A 117 -15.57 7.64 4.85
N GLU A 118 -16.42 8.00 5.81
CA GLU A 118 -16.28 9.22 6.61
C GLU A 118 -15.05 9.21 7.52
N ARG A 119 -14.75 8.06 8.12
CA ARG A 119 -13.56 7.89 8.96
C ARG A 119 -12.30 7.87 8.10
N LEU A 120 -12.32 7.11 7.01
CA LEU A 120 -11.20 7.04 6.08
C LEU A 120 -10.83 8.39 5.46
N ALA A 121 -11.81 9.23 5.15
CA ALA A 121 -11.55 10.57 4.61
C ALA A 121 -10.68 11.43 5.53
N LYS A 122 -10.75 11.20 6.85
CA LYS A 122 -9.99 11.93 7.88
C LYS A 122 -8.60 11.35 8.13
N VAL A 123 -8.32 10.12 7.70
CA VAL A 123 -7.02 9.48 7.89
C VAL A 123 -5.98 10.18 7.03
N THR A 124 -4.95 10.76 7.63
CA THR A 124 -3.87 11.52 6.97
C THR A 124 -2.51 10.84 7.07
N ASN A 125 -2.25 10.08 8.13
CA ASN A 125 -0.96 9.48 8.43
C ASN A 125 -1.08 8.00 8.85
N LEU A 126 0.06 7.31 8.97
CA LEU A 126 0.12 5.90 9.34
C LEU A 126 -0.45 5.62 10.74
N LYS A 127 -0.30 6.53 11.69
CA LYS A 127 -0.84 6.36 13.05
C LYS A 127 -2.38 6.35 13.04
N GLU A 128 -2.98 7.30 12.33
CA GLU A 128 -4.44 7.38 12.16
C GLU A 128 -4.98 6.19 11.39
N LEU A 129 -4.27 5.72 10.36
CA LEU A 129 -4.65 4.51 9.63
C LEU A 129 -4.60 3.28 10.55
N SER A 130 -3.58 3.19 11.38
CA SER A 130 -3.40 2.08 12.31
C SER A 130 -4.45 2.09 13.42
N ALA A 131 -4.81 3.27 13.93
CA ALA A 131 -5.93 3.42 14.86
C ALA A 131 -7.26 3.00 14.23
N TYR A 132 -7.52 3.42 12.98
CA TYR A 132 -8.71 2.99 12.24
C TYR A 132 -8.78 1.47 12.09
N VAL A 133 -7.67 0.83 11.69
CA VAL A 133 -7.59 -0.64 11.55
C VAL A 133 -7.79 -1.31 12.91
N PHE A 134 -7.11 -0.84 13.95
CA PHE A 134 -7.20 -1.40 15.30
C PHE A 134 -8.64 -1.35 15.85
N GLU A 135 -9.32 -0.21 15.73
CA GLU A 135 -10.71 -0.05 16.15
C GLU A 135 -11.67 -0.93 15.34
N ALA A 136 -11.42 -1.11 14.04
CA ALA A 136 -12.28 -1.89 13.16
C ALA A 136 -12.15 -3.41 13.35
N LEU A 137 -11.11 -3.87 14.06
CA LEU A 137 -10.88 -5.28 14.39
C LEU A 137 -11.48 -5.69 15.75
N GLN A 138 -12.03 -4.74 16.52
CA GLN A 138 -12.74 -4.99 17.77
C GLN A 138 -14.23 -5.24 17.53
#